data_AF-A0A8S2S0V4-F1
#
_entry.id   AF-A0A8S2S0V4-F1
#
_cell.length_a   1.000
_cell.length_b   1.000
_cell.length_c   1.000
_cell.angle_alpha   90.00
_cell.angle_beta   90.00
_cell.angle_gamma   90.00
#
_symmetry.space_group_name_H-M   'P 1'
#
loop_
_entity.id
_entity.type
_entity.pdbx_description
1 polymer ?
#
loop_
_entity_poly.entity_id
_entity_poly.type
_entity_poly.pdbx_seq_one_letter_code
_entity_poly.pdbx_strand_id
1 'polypeptide(L)'
;MATAISPNDSFYAADDDMRLEVFCLIWLDANSNAKDTRDTEQKLRSIINHLKKFQDVKKCQKFIEERSKNDRITIIVSGQFGQEIVPAIHKLR
;
A
#
# COMPACT_ATOMS: atom_id res chain seq x y z
N MET A 1 -49.56 -33.91 4.24
CA MET A 1 -48.11 -34.06 4.02
C MET A 1 -47.71 -33.09 2.94
N ALA A 2 -46.99 -32.03 3.30
CA ALA A 2 -46.39 -31.11 2.34
C ALA A 2 -44.89 -31.18 2.60
N THR A 3 -44.12 -31.67 1.63
CA THR A 3 -42.66 -31.60 1.66
C THR A 3 -42.26 -30.55 0.64
N ALA A 4 -41.97 -29.35 1.11
CA ALA A 4 -41.27 -28.32 0.34
C ALA A 4 -39.87 -28.19 0.93
N ILE A 5 -38.87 -28.66 0.19
CA ILE A 5 -37.47 -28.30 0.43
C ILE A 5 -36.85 -28.08 -0.95
N SER A 6 -36.52 -26.82 -1.24
CA SER A 6 -35.29 -26.43 -1.93
C SER A 6 -35.07 -24.93 -1.76
N PRO A 7 -34.37 -24.49 -0.71
CA PRO A 7 -33.66 -23.22 -0.70
C PRO A 7 -32.22 -23.52 -1.12
N ASN A 8 -31.94 -23.53 -2.42
CA ASN A 8 -30.59 -23.71 -2.93
C ASN A 8 -30.15 -22.54 -3.81
N ASP A 9 -30.38 -21.33 -3.31
CA ASP A 9 -29.88 -20.08 -3.88
C ASP A 9 -29.26 -19.22 -2.77
N SER A 10 -28.19 -19.70 -2.17
CA SER A 10 -27.24 -18.82 -1.47
C SER A 10 -25.90 -19.49 -1.28
N PHE A 11 -24.90 -19.06 -2.08
CA PHE A 11 -23.44 -19.07 -1.90
C PHE A 11 -22.80 -19.19 -3.30
N TYR A 12 -22.00 -18.27 -3.85
CA TYR A 12 -20.99 -17.34 -3.35
C TYR A 12 -21.11 -16.03 -4.17
N ALA A 13 -21.34 -14.89 -3.52
CA ALA A 13 -20.34 -13.88 -3.18
C ALA A 13 -19.84 -13.07 -4.38
N ALA A 14 -19.99 -11.75 -4.26
CA ALA A 14 -19.49 -10.73 -5.16
C ALA A 14 -18.01 -10.96 -5.53
N ASP A 15 -17.75 -11.54 -6.70
CA ASP A 15 -16.40 -11.72 -7.23
C ASP A 15 -15.91 -10.49 -8.04
N ASP A 16 -16.64 -9.37 -7.95
CA ASP A 16 -16.20 -8.08 -8.52
C ASP A 16 -15.48 -7.19 -7.48
N ASP A 17 -15.49 -7.57 -6.19
CA ASP A 17 -15.02 -6.71 -5.08
C ASP A 17 -13.54 -6.87 -4.70
N MET A 18 -12.84 -7.92 -5.14
CA MET A 18 -11.49 -8.26 -4.62
C MET A 18 -10.31 -7.97 -5.56
N ARG A 19 -10.49 -7.18 -6.62
CA ARG A 19 -9.36 -6.59 -7.37
C ARG A 19 -9.17 -5.11 -7.11
N LEU A 20 -9.48 -4.66 -5.90
CA LEU A 20 -8.79 -3.51 -5.33
C LEU A 20 -7.30 -3.86 -5.25
N GLU A 21 -6.56 -3.64 -6.34
CA GLU A 21 -5.11 -3.59 -6.28
C GLU A 21 -4.77 -2.50 -5.26
N VAL A 22 -4.43 -2.91 -4.05
CA VAL A 22 -4.12 -1.99 -2.96
C VAL A 22 -2.77 -1.38 -3.28
N PHE A 23 -2.78 -0.27 -4.02
CA PHE A 23 -1.59 0.53 -4.24
C PHE A 23 -1.24 1.22 -2.92
N CYS A 24 -0.07 0.87 -2.37
CA CYS A 24 0.50 1.58 -1.24
C CYS A 24 1.52 2.58 -1.76
N LEU A 25 1.31 3.86 -1.45
CA LEU A 25 2.30 4.88 -1.71
C LEU A 25 3.12 5.11 -0.45
N ILE A 26 4.43 4.96 -0.57
CA ILE A 26 5.38 5.23 0.50
C ILE A 26 6.13 6.50 0.16
N TRP A 27 6.12 7.47 1.06
CA TRP A 27 6.97 8.66 0.99
C TRP A 27 8.09 8.52 2.02
N LEU A 28 9.31 8.29 1.54
CA LEU A 28 10.52 8.19 2.34
C LEU A 28 11.40 9.44 2.15
N ASP A 29 11.31 10.37 3.11
CA ASP A 29 12.04 11.63 3.05
C ASP A 29 12.43 12.08 4.46
N ALA A 30 13.66 12.59 4.61
CA ALA A 30 14.19 13.03 5.91
C ALA A 30 13.43 14.25 6.44
N ASN A 31 12.85 15.03 5.54
CA ASN A 31 12.13 16.27 5.82
C ASN A 31 10.63 16.15 5.48
N SER A 32 10.05 14.95 5.51
CA SER A 32 8.64 14.68 5.14
C SER A 32 7.58 15.41 6.00
N ASN A 33 8.01 16.13 7.04
CA ASN A 33 7.16 16.88 7.96
C ASN A 33 7.38 18.40 7.84
N ALA A 34 8.18 18.86 6.86
CA ALA A 34 8.30 20.27 6.58
C ALA A 34 6.94 20.89 6.31
N LYS A 35 6.80 22.17 6.67
CA LYS A 35 5.57 22.93 6.39
C LYS A 35 5.25 22.95 4.89
N ASP A 36 6.30 22.92 4.06
CA ASP A 36 6.24 22.98 2.60
C ASP A 36 5.79 21.66 1.95
N THR A 37 5.81 20.54 2.68
CA THR A 37 5.38 19.23 2.14
C THR A 37 3.90 18.93 2.36
N ARG A 38 3.16 19.78 3.09
CA ARG A 38 1.74 19.57 3.43
C ARG A 38 0.82 19.57 2.22
N ASP A 39 1.01 20.50 1.29
CA ASP A 39 0.18 20.59 0.09
C ASP A 39 0.37 19.38 -0.83
N THR A 40 1.63 18.94 -0.98
CA THR A 40 1.95 17.72 -1.73
C THR A 40 1.36 16.49 -1.05
N GLU A 41 1.43 16.38 0.28
CA GLU A 41 0.80 15.28 1.01
C GLU A 41 -0.71 15.26 0.80
N GLN A 42 -1.38 16.41 0.90
CA GLN A 42 -2.83 16.48 0.74
C GLN A 42 -3.25 16.08 -0.68
N LYS A 43 -2.52 16.52 -1.71
CA LYS A 43 -2.75 16.09 -3.09
C LYS A 43 -2.54 14.60 -3.28
N LEU A 44 -1.46 14.04 -2.71
CA LEU A 44 -1.21 12.60 -2.78
C LEU A 44 -2.33 11.81 -2.10
N ARG A 45 -2.75 12.20 -0.90
CA ARG A 45 -3.88 11.55 -0.19
C ARG A 45 -5.20 11.63 -0.95
N SER A 46 -5.42 12.69 -1.73
CA SER A 46 -6.59 12.80 -2.60
C SER A 46 -6.58 11.81 -3.77
N ILE A 47 -5.41 11.30 -4.16
CA ILE A 47 -5.23 10.36 -5.27
C ILE A 47 -5.14 8.92 -4.75
N ILE A 48 -4.48 8.72 -3.60
CA ILE A 48 -4.24 7.39 -3.01
C ILE A 48 -4.61 7.36 -1.53
N ASN A 49 -5.48 6.41 -1.17
CA ASN A 49 -5.91 6.23 0.22
C ASN A 49 -4.79 5.71 1.12
N HIS A 50 -3.89 4.88 0.60
CA HIS A 50 -2.85 4.20 1.38
C HIS A 50 -1.49 4.89 1.29
N LEU A 51 -1.43 6.18 1.67
CA LEU A 51 -0.17 6.90 1.84
C LEU A 51 0.47 6.60 3.21
N LYS A 52 1.72 6.12 3.19
CA LYS A 52 2.58 5.93 4.36
C LYS A 52 3.81 6.84 4.25
N LYS A 53 4.19 7.45 5.37
CA LYS A 53 5.37 8.33 5.43
C LYS A 53 6.41 7.72 6.36
N PHE A 54 7.66 7.76 5.95
CA PHE A 54 8.79 7.35 6.77
C PHE A 54 9.91 8.38 6.65
N GLN A 55 10.62 8.58 7.76
CA GLN A 55 11.85 9.37 7.83
C GLN A 55 13.09 8.49 8.02
N ASP A 56 12.86 7.18 8.16
CA ASP A 56 13.86 6.18 8.51
C ASP A 56 13.79 5.05 7.49
N VAL A 57 14.92 4.79 6.84
CA VAL A 57 15.07 3.77 5.80
C VAL A 57 14.80 2.37 6.36
N LYS A 58 15.25 2.06 7.57
CA LYS A 58 15.08 0.74 8.19
C LYS A 58 13.62 0.45 8.50
N LYS A 59 12.88 1.46 8.99
CA LYS A 59 11.43 1.32 9.22
C LYS A 59 10.66 1.14 7.92
N CYS A 60 11.05 1.87 6.87
CA CYS A 60 10.49 1.71 5.53
C CYS A 60 10.74 0.31 4.98
N GLN A 61 11.99 -0.18 5.07
CA GLN A 61 12.39 -1.50 4.63
C GLN A 61 11.58 -2.59 5.34
N LYS A 62 11.53 -2.57 6.68
CA LYS A 62 10.77 -3.54 7.46
C LYS A 62 9.29 -3.56 7.08
N PHE A 63 8.69 -2.39 6.82
CA PHE A 63 7.31 -2.31 6.37
C PHE A 63 7.10 -2.98 5.00
N ILE A 64 8.07 -2.88 4.08
CA ILE A 64 8.01 -3.53 2.77
C ILE A 64 8.22 -5.05 2.90
N GLU A 65 9.10 -5.48 3.81
CA GLU A 65 9.36 -6.90 4.11
C GLU A 65 8.14 -7.62 4.69
N GLU A 66 7.36 -6.93 5.53
CA GLU A 66 6.14 -7.47 6.16
C GLU A 66 4.95 -7.56 5.19
N ARG A 67 5.09 -7.04 3.96
CA ARG A 67 4.01 -6.97 2.97
C ARG A 67 4.01 -8.17 2.03
N SER A 68 2.82 -8.53 1.55
CA SER A 68 2.66 -9.63 0.59
C SER A 68 3.34 -9.29 -0.75
N LYS A 69 3.83 -10.30 -1.47
CA LYS A 69 4.39 -10.14 -2.82
C LYS A 69 3.38 -9.59 -3.83
N ASN A 70 2.08 -9.79 -3.56
CA ASN A 70 1.00 -9.33 -4.43
C ASN A 70 0.63 -7.85 -4.21
N ASP A 71 1.11 -7.21 -3.14
CA ASP A 71 0.84 -5.78 -2.90
C ASP A 71 1.60 -4.93 -3.93
N ARG A 72 0.97 -3.90 -4.50
CA ARG A 72 1.67 -2.98 -5.41
C ARG A 72 2.16 -1.79 -4.59
N ILE A 73 3.47 -1.64 -4.47
CA ILE A 73 4.10 -0.60 -3.65
C ILE A 73 4.81 0.40 -4.57
N THR A 74 4.47 1.68 -4.43
CA THR A 74 5.15 2.80 -5.09
C THR A 74 5.90 3.59 -4.03
N ILE A 75 7.15 3.95 -4.27
CA ILE A 75 7.97 4.70 -3.31
C ILE A 75 8.40 6.04 -3.94
N ILE A 76 8.08 7.14 -3.26
CA ILE A 76 8.64 8.47 -3.49
C ILE A 76 9.75 8.65 -2.47
N VAL A 77 10.97 8.89 -2.94
CA VAL A 77 12.16 8.84 -2.11
C VAL A 77 13.15 9.92 -2.52
N SER A 78 13.74 10.58 -1.52
CA SER A 78 14.85 11.53 -1.75
C SER A 78 16.10 10.81 -2.30
N GLY A 79 16.89 11.48 -3.13
CA GLY A 79 18.04 10.86 -3.82
C GLY A 79 19.02 10.12 -2.89
N GLN A 80 19.24 10.64 -1.68
CA GLN A 80 20.08 10.00 -0.65
C GLN A 80 19.51 8.67 -0.15
N PHE A 81 18.22 8.63 0.18
CA PHE A 81 17.56 7.43 0.67
C PHE A 81 17.31 6.42 -0.46
N GLY A 82 17.23 6.88 -1.71
CA GLY A 82 17.08 6.03 -2.88
C GLY A 82 18.26 5.07 -3.05
N GLN A 83 19.48 5.58 -2.84
CA GLN A 83 20.70 4.77 -2.93
C GLN A 83 20.77 3.68 -1.86
N GLU A 84 20.11 3.88 -0.70
CA GLU A 84 20.09 2.90 0.38
C GLU A 84 18.92 1.90 0.24
N ILE A 85 17.70 2.39 0.01
CA ILE A 85 16.49 1.56 0.02
C ILE A 85 16.39 0.66 -1.22
N VAL A 86 16.76 1.14 -2.41
CA VAL A 86 16.62 0.39 -3.67
C VAL A 86 17.40 -0.93 -3.66
N PRO A 87 18.71 -0.96 -3.34
CA PRO A 87 19.43 -2.23 -3.28
C PRO A 87 18.98 -3.13 -2.12
N ALA A 88 18.44 -2.56 -1.03
CA ALA A 88 17.92 -3.32 0.10
C ALA A 88 16.64 -4.09 -0.29
N ILE A 89 15.70 -3.42 -0.98
CA ILE A 89 14.41 -4.04 -1.35
C ILE A 89 14.47 -4.86 -2.63
N HIS A 90 15.46 -4.64 -3.50
CA HIS A 90 15.68 -5.45 -4.70
C HIS A 90 15.89 -6.93 -4.36
N LYS A 91 16.37 -7.26 -3.15
CA LYS A 91 16.55 -8.64 -2.71
C LYS A 91 15.25 -9.29 -2.19
N LEU A 92 14.19 -8.51 -1.99
CA LEU A 92 12.94 -8.95 -1.36
C LEU A 92 11.87 -9.40 -2.37
N ARG A 93 11.99 -8.99 -3.63
CA ARG A 93 11.02 -9.29 -4.70
C ARG A 93 11.67 -9.91 -5.92
#